data_AF-A0A1J5PMT5-F1
#
_entry.id   AF-A0A1J5PMT5-F1
#
_cell.length_a   1.000
_cell.length_b   1.000
_cell.length_c   1.000
_cell.angle_alpha   90.00
_cell.angle_beta   90.00
_cell.angle_gamma   90.00
#
_symmetry.space_group_name_H-M   'P 1'
#
loop_
_entity.id
_entity.type
_entity.pdbx_description
1 polymer ?
#
loop_
_entity_poly.entity_id
_entity_poly.type
_entity_poly.pdbx_seq_one_letter_code
_entity_poly.pdbx_strand_id
1 'polypeptide(L)'
;MHPDLILFRTPKGEEIAHSHGHEISANHRRALLVVDGKTSVANLAKKVFWVSDVTTVLKELYALGLIHDDVSTIHGQVSQSGGGGLLLKVQLATIAKELLGSNAERIIKKIEDADGTPDALDEALLACKKLIKLTISDELADTFLRRGRRIIGK
;
A
#
# COMPACT_ATOMS: atom_id res chain seq x y z
N MET A 1 10.51 13.94 3.41
CA MET A 1 10.89 12.53 3.24
C MET A 1 11.71 12.12 4.45
N HIS A 2 11.35 11.00 5.06
CA HIS A 2 12.06 10.47 6.23
C HIS A 2 13.36 9.76 5.82
N PRO A 3 14.43 9.84 6.62
CA PRO A 3 15.73 9.23 6.30
C PRO A 3 15.70 7.68 6.32
N ASP A 4 14.88 7.07 7.16
CA ASP A 4 14.74 5.60 7.27
C ASP A 4 13.75 4.98 6.26
N LEU A 5 13.17 5.82 5.41
CA LEU A 5 12.18 5.40 4.42
C LEU A 5 12.83 4.60 3.30
N ILE A 6 12.28 3.45 2.95
CA ILE A 6 12.73 2.67 1.78
C ILE A 6 11.87 3.09 0.59
N LEU A 7 12.54 3.54 -0.46
CA LEU A 7 11.87 3.95 -1.69
C LEU A 7 11.89 2.79 -2.68
N PHE A 8 10.79 2.60 -3.38
CA PHE A 8 10.59 1.60 -4.41
C PHE A 8 10.30 2.27 -5.74
N ARG A 9 10.74 1.66 -6.84
CA ARG A 9 10.39 2.11 -8.20
C ARG A 9 8.98 1.65 -8.55
N THR A 10 8.19 2.52 -9.17
CA THR A 10 6.91 2.12 -9.77
C THR A 10 7.15 1.46 -11.13
N PRO A 11 6.17 0.75 -11.73
CA PRO A 11 6.29 0.22 -13.09
C PRO A 11 6.64 1.31 -14.12
N LYS A 12 6.02 2.49 -13.97
CA LYS A 12 6.33 3.68 -14.77
C LYS A 12 7.75 4.19 -14.52
N GLY A 13 8.22 4.15 -13.28
CA GLY A 13 9.62 4.43 -12.94
C GLY A 13 10.57 3.48 -13.65
N GLU A 14 10.30 2.17 -13.63
CA GLU A 14 11.15 1.15 -14.27
C GLU A 14 11.27 1.37 -15.78
N GLU A 15 10.15 1.67 -16.44
CA GLU A 15 10.10 1.98 -17.87
C GLU A 15 10.94 3.21 -18.19
N ILE A 16 10.81 4.30 -17.42
CA ILE A 16 11.57 5.54 -17.64
C ILE A 16 13.07 5.37 -17.28
N ALA A 17 13.40 4.50 -16.32
CA ALA A 17 14.79 4.18 -15.99
C ALA A 17 15.54 3.64 -17.21
N HIS A 18 14.88 2.76 -17.97
CA HIS A 18 15.43 2.05 -19.12
C HIS A 18 15.15 2.77 -20.45
N SER A 19 14.11 3.59 -20.53
CA SER A 19 13.75 4.35 -21.73
C SER A 19 14.78 5.43 -22.04
N HIS A 20 15.27 5.49 -23.28
CA HIS A 20 16.16 6.57 -23.74
C HIS A 20 15.43 7.91 -23.99
N GLY A 21 14.17 8.03 -23.57
CA GLY A 21 13.35 9.23 -23.72
C GLY A 21 13.84 10.42 -22.88
N HIS A 22 13.56 11.63 -23.37
CA HIS A 22 13.83 12.92 -22.74
C HIS A 22 12.84 13.29 -21.61
N GLU A 23 12.07 12.33 -21.09
CA GLU A 23 10.96 12.59 -20.14
C GLU A 23 11.43 13.05 -18.76
N ILE A 24 12.68 12.74 -18.38
CA ILE A 24 13.28 13.16 -17.12
C ILE A 24 14.72 13.62 -17.32
N SER A 25 15.20 14.53 -16.46
CA SER A 25 16.59 14.98 -16.53
C SER A 25 17.57 13.86 -16.16
N ALA A 26 18.81 13.95 -16.62
CA ALA A 26 19.84 12.94 -16.35
C ALA A 26 20.06 12.67 -14.85
N ASN A 27 19.86 13.70 -14.01
CA ASN A 27 19.97 13.59 -12.55
C ASN A 27 18.81 12.79 -11.95
N HIS A 28 17.57 13.03 -12.41
CA HIS A 28 16.40 12.25 -12.02
C HIS A 28 16.55 10.79 -12.40
N ARG A 29 17.06 10.52 -13.60
CA ARG A 29 17.27 9.15 -14.08
C ARG A 29 18.31 8.40 -13.26
N ARG A 30 19.44 9.04 -12.96
CA ARG A 30 20.46 8.48 -12.08
C ARG A 30 19.91 8.19 -10.70
N ALA A 31 19.17 9.13 -10.11
CA ALA A 31 18.52 8.92 -8.81
C ALA A 31 17.57 7.72 -8.85
N LEU A 32 16.78 7.59 -9.92
CA LEU A 32 15.85 6.50 -10.09
C LEU A 32 16.53 5.12 -10.23
N LEU A 33 17.67 5.06 -10.93
CA LEU A 33 18.49 3.83 -11.01
C LEU A 33 19.04 3.38 -9.65
N VAL A 34 19.25 4.30 -8.70
CA VAL A 34 19.76 3.95 -7.36
C VAL A 34 18.63 3.45 -6.44
N VAL A 35 17.36 3.77 -6.75
CA VAL A 35 16.20 3.32 -5.97
C VAL A 35 15.95 1.83 -6.24
N ASP A 36 16.51 0.96 -5.42
CA ASP A 36 16.46 -0.50 -5.60
C ASP A 36 15.37 -1.19 -4.75
N GLY A 37 14.58 -0.45 -3.98
CA GLY A 37 13.59 -1.03 -3.07
C GLY A 37 14.18 -1.71 -1.83
N LYS A 38 15.49 -1.62 -1.61
CA LYS A 38 16.19 -2.22 -0.45
C LYS A 38 16.99 -1.20 0.34
N THR A 39 17.32 -0.07 -0.27
CA THR A 39 18.13 0.99 0.34
C THR A 39 17.23 2.12 0.87
N SER A 40 17.45 2.53 2.12
CA SER A 40 16.75 3.69 2.72
C SER A 40 17.23 5.02 2.15
N VAL A 41 16.42 6.09 2.26
CA VAL A 41 16.75 7.45 1.81
C VAL A 41 18.10 7.93 2.35
N ALA A 42 18.41 7.65 3.62
CA ALA A 42 19.71 8.00 4.23
C ALA A 42 20.89 7.30 3.55
N ASN A 43 20.73 6.02 3.18
CA ASN A 43 21.76 5.26 2.49
C ASN A 43 21.82 5.60 0.99
N LEU A 44 20.69 5.97 0.38
CA LEU A 44 20.64 6.51 -0.98
C LEU A 44 21.39 7.84 -1.06
N ALA A 45 21.19 8.75 -0.09
CA ALA A 45 21.93 10.01 -0.01
C ALA A 45 23.45 9.81 0.10
N LYS A 46 23.89 8.75 0.82
CA LYS A 46 25.30 8.38 0.92
C LYS A 46 25.87 7.79 -0.38
N LYS A 47 25.07 7.00 -1.12
CA LYS A 47 25.46 6.43 -2.43
C LYS A 47 25.49 7.48 -3.54
N VAL A 48 24.66 8.51 -3.43
CA VAL A 48 24.49 9.56 -4.43
C VAL A 48 25.15 10.85 -3.95
N PHE A 49 26.48 10.82 -3.81
CA PHE A 49 27.28 11.96 -3.34
C PHE A 49 27.31 13.14 -4.35
N TRP A 50 26.96 12.90 -5.61
CA TRP A 50 27.06 13.84 -6.73
C TRP A 50 25.84 14.78 -6.89
N VAL A 51 24.77 14.58 -6.13
CA VAL A 51 23.56 15.42 -6.20
C VAL A 51 23.48 16.24 -4.92
N SER A 52 23.77 17.54 -5.03
CA SER A 52 23.73 18.49 -3.90
C SER A 52 22.40 18.50 -3.15
N ASP A 53 21.32 18.10 -3.83
CA ASP A 53 19.95 18.15 -3.31
C ASP A 53 19.17 16.85 -3.60
N VAL A 54 19.75 15.70 -3.22
CA VAL A 54 19.16 14.37 -3.44
C VAL A 54 17.72 14.26 -2.90
N THR A 55 17.44 14.93 -1.77
CA THR A 55 16.10 14.95 -1.17
C THR A 55 15.08 15.67 -2.06
N THR A 56 15.50 16.74 -2.75
CA THR A 56 14.64 17.48 -3.68
C THR A 56 14.33 16.64 -4.91
N VAL A 57 15.34 15.98 -5.48
CA VAL A 57 15.16 15.06 -6.62
C VAL A 57 14.24 13.89 -6.27
N LEU A 58 14.38 13.28 -5.09
CA LEU A 58 13.51 12.18 -4.66
C LEU A 58 12.06 12.66 -4.45
N LYS A 59 11.86 13.88 -3.94
CA LYS A 59 10.51 14.49 -3.84
C LYS A 59 9.90 14.74 -5.22
N GLU A 60 10.69 15.19 -6.18
CA GLU A 60 10.22 15.40 -7.56
C GLU A 60 9.86 14.07 -8.23
N LEU A 61 10.69 13.03 -8.11
CA LEU A 61 10.38 11.68 -8.57
C LEU A 61 9.12 11.10 -7.92
N TYR A 62 8.90 11.41 -6.64
CA TYR A 62 7.70 11.02 -5.91
C TYR A 62 6.47 11.76 -6.43
N ALA A 63 6.56 13.07 -6.64
CA ALA A 63 5.49 13.88 -7.22
C ALA A 63 5.14 13.47 -8.66
N LEU A 64 6.12 12.96 -9.41
CA LEU A 64 5.94 12.42 -10.76
C LEU A 64 5.37 10.98 -10.77
N GLY A 65 5.21 10.35 -9.61
CA GLY A 65 4.72 8.98 -9.47
C GLY A 65 5.70 7.90 -9.98
N LEU A 66 6.99 8.21 -10.03
CA LEU A 66 8.02 7.30 -10.54
C LEU A 66 8.65 6.46 -9.42
N ILE A 67 8.58 6.95 -8.19
CA ILE A 67 8.99 6.22 -6.99
C ILE A 67 7.89 6.33 -5.95
N HIS A 68 7.74 5.31 -5.12
CA HIS A 68 6.81 5.28 -4.00
C HIS A 68 7.54 4.94 -2.71
N ASP A 69 6.98 5.38 -1.59
CA ASP A 69 7.66 5.38 -0.30
C ASP A 69 7.22 4.30 0.67
N ASP A 70 6.27 3.46 0.27
CA ASP A 70 5.52 2.76 1.29
C ASP A 70 5.05 1.36 0.90
N VAL A 71 5.15 0.49 1.91
CA VAL A 71 4.24 -0.62 2.21
C VAL A 71 2.74 -0.18 2.22
N SER A 72 2.46 1.13 2.13
CA SER A 72 1.15 1.79 2.22
C SER A 72 0.80 2.67 1.00
N THR A 73 1.61 2.70 -0.06
CA THR A 73 1.28 3.46 -1.30
C THR A 73 0.61 2.60 -2.36
N ILE A 74 -0.19 1.64 -1.91
CA ILE A 74 -1.27 1.06 -2.73
C ILE A 74 -2.47 2.02 -2.82
N HIS A 75 -2.52 3.08 -2.01
CA HIS A 75 -3.64 4.04 -2.06
C HIS A 75 -3.59 5.05 -3.23
N GLY A 76 -2.51 5.13 -4.00
CA GLY A 76 -2.35 6.18 -5.02
C GLY A 76 -2.64 5.78 -6.47
N GLN A 77 -2.54 4.49 -6.82
CA GLN A 77 -2.66 4.04 -8.21
C GLN A 77 -3.48 2.75 -8.32
N VAL A 78 -4.64 2.69 -7.68
CA VAL A 78 -5.70 1.74 -8.06
C VAL A 78 -6.57 2.39 -9.13
N SER A 79 -5.97 2.64 -10.28
CA SER A 79 -6.71 2.67 -11.53
C SER A 79 -6.25 1.46 -12.32
N GLN A 80 -7.12 0.45 -12.33
CA GLN A 80 -7.10 -0.69 -13.25
C GLN A 80 -5.91 -1.66 -13.09
N SER A 81 -6.07 -2.63 -12.18
CA SER A 81 -5.88 -4.08 -12.45
C SER A 81 -5.69 -4.85 -11.14
N GLY A 82 -6.74 -5.54 -10.68
CA GLY A 82 -6.71 -6.79 -9.89
C GLY A 82 -5.98 -6.89 -8.53
N GLY A 83 -5.05 -6.00 -8.17
CA GLY A 83 -4.16 -6.17 -7.00
C GLY A 83 -4.61 -5.46 -5.73
N GLY A 84 -5.39 -4.39 -5.83
CA GLY A 84 -5.86 -3.61 -4.68
C GLY A 84 -6.76 -4.43 -3.74
N GLY A 85 -7.59 -5.30 -4.31
CA GLY A 85 -8.48 -6.17 -3.56
C GLY A 85 -7.76 -7.15 -2.64
N LEU A 86 -6.65 -7.73 -3.09
CA LEU A 86 -5.88 -8.67 -2.27
C LEU A 86 -5.30 -7.99 -1.03
N LEU A 87 -4.83 -6.75 -1.17
CA LEU A 87 -4.25 -6.00 -0.07
C LEU A 87 -5.29 -5.52 0.92
N LEU A 88 -6.47 -5.10 0.44
CA LEU A 88 -7.60 -4.80 1.31
C LEU A 88 -8.01 -6.05 2.11
N LYS A 89 -8.08 -7.23 1.47
CA LYS A 89 -8.36 -8.50 2.14
C LYS A 89 -7.35 -8.82 3.23
N VAL A 90 -6.05 -8.65 2.97
CA VAL A 90 -4.98 -8.91 3.94
C VAL A 90 -5.07 -7.98 5.16
N GLN A 91 -5.34 -6.70 4.94
CA GLN A 91 -5.51 -5.74 6.04
C GLN A 91 -6.76 -6.04 6.88
N LEU A 92 -7.87 -6.37 6.22
CA LEU A 92 -9.11 -6.76 6.88
C LEU A 92 -8.95 -8.05 7.69
N ALA A 93 -8.23 -9.04 7.14
CA ALA A 93 -7.91 -10.29 7.82
C ALA A 93 -7.04 -10.07 9.06
N THR A 94 -6.09 -9.14 8.98
CA THR A 94 -5.22 -8.77 10.11
C THR A 94 -6.05 -8.20 11.26
N ILE A 95 -6.97 -7.26 10.98
CA ILE A 95 -7.86 -6.68 11.99
C ILE A 95 -8.80 -7.73 12.58
N ALA A 96 -9.34 -8.64 11.74
CA ALA A 96 -10.17 -9.73 12.23
C ALA A 96 -9.39 -10.58 13.25
N LYS A 97 -8.12 -10.89 12.95
CA LYS A 97 -7.24 -11.66 13.83
C LYS A 97 -6.92 -10.93 15.13
N GLU A 98 -6.66 -9.63 15.07
CA GLU A 98 -6.41 -8.80 16.25
C GLU A 98 -7.64 -8.66 17.17
N LEU A 99 -8.83 -8.46 16.58
CA LEU A 99 -10.06 -8.23 17.35
C LEU A 99 -10.71 -9.51 17.87
N LEU A 100 -10.66 -10.59 17.09
CA LEU A 100 -11.44 -11.81 17.34
C LEU A 100 -10.57 -12.99 17.78
N GLY A 101 -9.24 -12.88 17.64
CA GLY A 101 -8.29 -13.92 18.01
C GLY A 101 -8.59 -15.26 17.32
N SER A 102 -8.78 -16.31 18.11
CA SER A 102 -9.05 -17.66 17.62
C SER A 102 -10.33 -17.80 16.79
N ASN A 103 -11.30 -16.89 16.94
CA ASN A 103 -12.54 -16.90 16.16
C ASN A 103 -12.43 -16.17 14.82
N ALA A 104 -11.28 -15.57 14.52
CA ALA A 104 -11.07 -14.79 13.31
C ALA A 104 -11.04 -15.63 12.04
N GLU A 105 -10.66 -16.91 12.10
CA GLU A 105 -10.44 -17.75 10.91
C GLU A 105 -11.67 -17.81 10.00
N ARG A 106 -12.86 -17.91 10.60
CA ARG A 106 -14.13 -17.96 9.89
C ARG A 106 -14.46 -16.64 9.18
N ILE A 107 -14.04 -15.53 9.77
CA ILE A 107 -14.21 -14.17 9.26
C ILE A 107 -13.19 -13.89 8.15
N ILE A 108 -11.93 -14.29 8.36
CA ILE A 108 -10.84 -14.18 7.39
C ILE A 108 -11.21 -14.94 6.11
N LYS A 109 -11.63 -16.21 6.23
CA LYS A 109 -12.11 -16.98 5.06
C LYS A 109 -13.23 -16.27 4.31
N LYS A 110 -14.16 -15.62 5.02
CA LYS A 110 -15.29 -14.91 4.39
C LYS A 110 -14.84 -13.68 3.61
N ILE A 111 -13.78 -13.01 4.07
CA ILE A 111 -13.18 -11.86 3.40
C ILE A 111 -12.32 -12.31 2.21
N GLU A 112 -11.60 -13.42 2.35
CA GLU A 112 -10.81 -14.01 1.26
C GLU A 112 -11.69 -14.48 0.10
N ASP A 113 -12.85 -15.06 0.41
CA ASP A 113 -13.85 -15.54 -0.55
C ASP A 113 -14.61 -14.40 -1.27
N ALA A 114 -14.69 -13.22 -0.65
CA ALA A 114 -15.34 -12.05 -1.25
C ALA A 114 -14.56 -11.52 -2.45
N ASP A 115 -15.20 -10.85 -3.41
CA ASP A 115 -14.46 -10.22 -4.51
C ASP A 115 -13.58 -9.07 -4.01
N GLY A 116 -12.45 -8.84 -4.70
CA GLY A 116 -11.49 -7.80 -4.36
C GLY A 116 -11.95 -6.36 -4.64
N THR A 117 -13.25 -6.14 -4.82
CA THR A 117 -13.83 -4.83 -5.09
C THR A 117 -14.27 -4.16 -3.79
N PRO A 118 -14.21 -2.82 -3.68
CA PRO A 118 -14.63 -2.08 -2.48
C PRO A 118 -16.07 -2.40 -2.04
N ASP A 119 -16.98 -2.59 -3.00
CA ASP A 119 -18.38 -2.90 -2.70
C ASP A 119 -18.57 -4.35 -2.21
N ALA A 120 -17.92 -5.33 -2.83
CA ALA A 120 -17.99 -6.72 -2.38
C ALA A 120 -17.34 -6.89 -0.99
N LEU A 121 -16.27 -6.15 -0.70
CA LEU A 121 -15.65 -6.13 0.62
C LEU A 121 -16.54 -5.46 1.68
N ASP A 122 -17.29 -4.40 1.34
CA ASP A 122 -18.26 -3.80 2.27
C ASP A 122 -19.42 -4.76 2.57
N GLU A 123 -19.93 -5.48 1.57
CA GLU A 123 -20.94 -6.53 1.79
C GLU A 123 -20.39 -7.67 2.66
N ALA A 124 -19.15 -8.11 2.40
CA ALA A 124 -18.48 -9.11 3.22
C ALA A 124 -18.30 -8.64 4.67
N LEU A 125 -17.95 -7.37 4.88
CA LEU A 125 -17.85 -6.76 6.21
C LEU A 125 -19.19 -6.76 6.95
N LEU A 126 -20.30 -6.44 6.28
CA LEU A 126 -21.63 -6.49 6.87
C LEU A 126 -22.04 -7.92 7.25
N ALA A 127 -21.76 -8.90 6.39
CA ALA A 127 -21.97 -10.31 6.69
C ALA A 127 -21.12 -10.77 7.89
N CYS A 128 -19.86 -10.35 7.94
CA CYS A 128 -18.96 -10.62 9.06
C CYS A 128 -19.43 -9.97 10.36
N LYS A 129 -19.92 -8.72 10.31
CA LYS A 129 -20.54 -8.05 11.47
C LYS A 129 -21.68 -8.88 12.03
N LYS A 130 -22.58 -9.38 11.18
CA LYS A 130 -23.71 -10.21 11.62
C LYS A 130 -23.25 -11.50 12.28
N LEU A 131 -22.21 -12.16 11.73
CA LEU A 131 -21.62 -13.35 12.33
C LEU A 131 -20.98 -13.05 13.68
N ILE A 132 -20.13 -12.02 13.78
CA ILE A 132 -19.45 -11.64 15.03
C ILE A 132 -20.47 -11.26 16.11
N LYS A 133 -21.53 -10.54 15.75
CA LYS A 133 -22.62 -10.18 16.67
C LYS A 133 -23.34 -11.42 17.23
N LEU A 134 -23.52 -12.46 16.41
CA LEU A 134 -24.19 -13.70 16.80
C LEU A 134 -23.28 -14.65 17.58
N THR A 135 -21.97 -14.66 17.31
CA THR A 135 -21.04 -15.67 17.84
C THR A 135 -20.08 -15.15 18.90
N ILE A 136 -19.88 -13.82 19.02
CA ILE A 136 -18.87 -13.23 19.90
C ILE A 136 -19.45 -12.07 20.72
N SER A 137 -19.62 -10.89 20.12
CA SER A 137 -20.07 -9.67 20.81
C SER A 137 -20.46 -8.59 19.79
N ASP A 138 -21.50 -7.83 20.13
CA ASP A 138 -21.96 -6.69 19.34
C ASP A 138 -20.92 -5.57 19.26
N GLU A 139 -20.20 -5.30 20.36
CA GLU A 139 -19.19 -4.24 20.42
C GLU A 139 -17.99 -4.50 19.51
N LEU A 140 -17.54 -5.76 19.47
CA LEU A 140 -16.46 -6.19 18.57
C LEU A 140 -16.92 -6.18 17.12
N ALA A 141 -18.19 -6.53 16.86
CA ALA A 141 -18.77 -6.50 15.53
C ALA A 141 -18.81 -5.07 14.94
N ASP A 142 -19.24 -4.09 15.74
CA ASP A 142 -19.23 -2.68 15.34
C ASP A 142 -17.81 -2.10 15.20
N THR A 143 -16.89 -2.52 16.06
CA THR A 143 -15.48 -2.11 15.96
C THR A 143 -14.81 -2.66 14.71
N PHE A 144 -15.09 -3.92 14.37
CA PHE A 144 -14.60 -4.54 13.14
C PHE A 144 -15.13 -3.81 11.89
N LEU A 145 -16.44 -3.54 11.82
CA LEU A 145 -17.05 -2.82 10.70
C LEU A 145 -16.44 -1.41 10.52
N ARG A 146 -16.30 -0.65 11.62
CA ARG A 146 -15.73 0.71 11.57
C ARG A 146 -14.28 0.70 11.07
N ARG A 147 -13.45 -0.22 11.56
CA ARG A 147 -12.05 -0.33 11.12
C ARG A 147 -11.97 -0.81 9.67
N GLY A 148 -12.82 -1.74 9.27
CA GLY A 148 -12.86 -2.25 7.91
C GLY A 148 -13.26 -1.18 6.88
N ARG A 149 -14.29 -0.38 7.18
CA ARG A 149 -14.71 0.73 6.30
C ARG A 149 -13.65 1.81 6.15
N ARG A 150 -12.92 2.13 7.22
CA ARG A 150 -11.78 3.03 7.17
C ARG A 150 -10.70 2.57 6.17
N ILE A 151 -10.49 1.25 6.05
CA ILE A 151 -9.54 0.68 5.09
C ILE A 151 -10.06 0.76 3.65
N ILE A 152 -11.35 0.52 3.46
CA ILE A 152 -12.00 0.59 2.15
C ILE A 152 -12.23 2.05 1.70
N GLY A 153 -12.06 3.02 2.61
CA GLY A 153 -12.24 4.45 2.34
C GLY A 153 -13.71 4.89 2.31
N LYS A 154 -14.60 4.14 2.99
CA LYS A 154 -16.03 4.47 3.17
C LYS A 154 -16.34 5.03 4.55
#